data_AF-A0A652NE70-F1
#
_entry.id   AF-A0A652NE70-F1
#
_cell.length_a   1.000
_cell.length_b   1.000
_cell.length_c   1.000
_cell.angle_alpha   90.00
_cell.angle_beta   90.00
_cell.angle_gamma   90.00
#
_symmetry.space_group_name_H-M   'P 1'
#
loop_
_entity.id
_entity.type
_entity.pdbx_description
1 polymer ?
#
loop_
_entity_poly.entity_id
_entity_poly.type
_entity_poly.pdbx_seq_one_letter_code
_entity_poly.pdbx_strand_id
1 'polypeptide(L)' 'MNISQEAVKRVNSVEPGTEFTVKDLFTGIEWYSFLNNQRLSADKVFLDLVESGQVPNVSALGKKIRNKHFYLKN' A
#
# COMPACT_ATOMS: atom_id res chain seq x y z
N MET A 1 5.05 7.96 13.23
CA MET A 1 4.37 6.76 12.69
C MET A 1 4.94 6.47 11.32
N ASN A 2 5.42 5.25 11.06
CA ASN A 2 5.94 4.85 9.75
C ASN A 2 4.79 4.25 8.93
N ILE A 3 4.32 4.98 7.92
CA ILE A 3 3.11 4.65 7.15
C ILE A 3 3.26 3.29 6.45
N SER A 4 4.45 2.97 5.92
CA SER A 4 4.69 1.73 5.18
C SER A 4 4.61 0.50 6.09
N GLN A 5 5.17 0.60 7.30
CA GLN A 5 5.08 -0.48 8.30
C GLN A 5 3.64 -0.73 8.74
N GLU A 6 2.85 0.34 8.88
CA GLU A 6 1.43 0.21 9.20
C GLU A 6 0.63 -0.39 8.03
N ALA A 7 0.93 0.01 6.79
CA ALA A 7 0.33 -0.55 5.60
C ALA A 7 0.53 -2.08 5.54
N VAL A 8 1.74 -2.56 5.83
CA VAL A 8 2.03 -4.01 5.91
C VAL A 8 1.17 -4.72 6.95
N LYS A 9 0.89 -4.09 8.09
CA LYS A 9 0.00 -4.68 9.11
C LYS A 9 -1.44 -4.74 8.61
N ARG A 10 -1.94 -3.63 8.06
CA ARG A 10 -3.33 -3.49 7.61
C ARG A 10 -3.66 -4.35 6.39
N VAL A 11 -2.66 -4.72 5.59
CA VAL A 11 -2.88 -5.64 4.45
C VAL A 11 -3.32 -7.05 4.87
N ASN A 12 -3.11 -7.43 6.13
CA ASN A 12 -3.63 -8.69 6.66
C ASN A 12 -5.16 -8.67 6.87
N SER A 13 -5.76 -7.48 6.91
CA SER A 13 -7.21 -7.29 7.00
C SER A 13 -7.87 -7.13 5.64
N VAL A 14 -7.09 -7.14 4.55
CA VAL A 14 -7.61 -7.14 3.18
C VAL A 14 -7.94 -8.59 2.79
N GLU A 15 -9.11 -8.79 2.21
CA GLU A 15 -9.56 -10.11 1.76
C GLU A 15 -8.72 -10.62 0.57
N PRO A 16 -8.33 -11.91 0.54
CA PRO A 16 -7.70 -12.53 -0.62
C PRO A 16 -8.50 -12.32 -1.91
N GLY A 17 -7.79 -12.08 -3.01
CA GLY A 17 -8.36 -11.73 -4.32
C GLY A 17 -8.72 -10.25 -4.49
N THR A 18 -8.57 -9.41 -3.46
CA THR A 18 -8.91 -7.98 -3.54
C THR A 18 -7.78 -7.16 -4.15
N GLU A 19 -8.12 -6.32 -5.14
CA GLU A 19 -7.23 -5.28 -5.64
C GLU A 19 -7.31 -4.03 -4.75
N PHE A 20 -6.16 -3.48 -4.36
CA PHE A 20 -6.09 -2.30 -3.49
C PHE A 20 -4.90 -1.40 -3.84
N THR A 21 -4.93 -0.16 -3.35
CA THR A 21 -3.78 0.75 -3.30
C THR A 21 -3.34 0.97 -1.85
N VAL A 22 -2.13 1.49 -1.62
CA VAL A 22 -1.67 1.81 -0.25
C VAL A 22 -2.65 2.73 0.47
N LYS A 23 -3.30 3.65 -0.26
CA LYS A 23 -4.33 4.55 0.28
C LYS A 23 -5.52 3.79 0.86
N ASP A 24 -5.97 2.71 0.20
CA ASP A 24 -7.16 1.96 0.62
C ASP A 24 -6.97 1.23 1.95
N LEU A 25 -5.71 1.07 2.39
CA LEU A 25 -5.36 0.53 3.71
C LEU A 25 -5.59 1.54 4.85
N PHE A 26 -5.87 2.80 4.54
CA PHE A 26 -6.11 3.85 5.52
C PHE A 26 -7.51 4.44 5.35
N THR A 27 -8.09 4.89 6.45
CA THR A 27 -9.32 5.69 6.34
C THR A 27 -9.02 7.01 5.60
N GLY A 28 -10.02 7.59 4.93
CA GLY A 28 -9.84 8.86 4.23
C GLY A 28 -9.26 9.95 5.15
N ILE A 29 -9.75 10.03 6.39
CA ILE A 29 -9.29 11.01 7.40
C ILE A 29 -7.81 10.80 7.72
N GLU A 30 -7.40 9.56 8.02
CA GLU A 30 -5.99 9.25 8.29
C GLU A 30 -5.10 9.56 7.08
N TRP A 31 -5.50 9.12 5.89
CA TRP A 31 -4.72 9.33 4.69
C TRP A 31 -4.53 10.82 4.37
N TYR A 32 -5.57 11.64 4.54
CA TYR A 32 -5.48 13.08 4.29
C TYR A 32 -4.80 13.85 5.42
N SER A 33 -4.63 13.26 6.61
CA SER A 33 -3.81 13.84 7.68
C SER A 33 -2.31 13.74 7.41
N PHE A 34 -1.86 12.83 6.54
CA PHE A 34 -0.44 12.71 6.18
C PHE A 34 -0.02 13.77 5.16
N LEU A 35 1.21 14.28 5.30
CA LEU A 35 1.80 15.18 4.33
C LEU A 35 1.96 14.48 2.97
N ASN A 36 1.94 15.26 1.88
CA ASN A 36 2.04 14.69 0.54
C ASN A 36 3.35 13.92 0.31
N ASN A 37 4.48 14.45 0.78
CA ASN A 37 5.77 13.76 0.72
C ASN A 37 5.77 12.43 1.48
N GLN A 38 5.14 12.37 2.65
CA GLN A 38 5.03 11.15 3.45
C GLN A 38 4.23 10.07 2.72
N ARG A 39 3.12 10.45 2.07
CA ARG A 39 2.31 9.53 1.26
C ARG A 39 3.09 8.98 0.06
N LEU A 40 3.83 9.84 -0.64
CA LEU A 40 4.69 9.43 -1.76
C LEU A 40 5.80 8.48 -1.31
N SER A 41 6.44 8.77 -0.18
CA SER A 41 7.46 7.90 0.42
C SER A 41 6.85 6.56 0.84
N ALA A 42 5.65 6.57 1.43
CA ALA A 42 4.97 5.37 1.86
C ALA A 42 4.68 4.41 0.69
N ASP A 43 4.16 4.97 -0.40
CA ASP A 43 3.84 4.23 -1.63
C ASP A 43 5.10 3.57 -2.24
N LYS A 44 6.21 4.32 -2.32
CA LYS A 44 7.50 3.80 -2.78
C LYS A 44 8.07 2.70 -1.90
N VAL A 45 8.09 2.92 -0.57
CA VAL A 45 8.64 1.94 0.36
C VAL A 45 7.77 0.70 0.40
N PHE A 46 6.44 0.82 0.32
CA PHE A 46 5.56 -0.34 0.29
C PHE A 46 5.76 -1.18 -0.98
N LEU A 47 5.94 -0.54 -2.14
CA LEU A 47 6.32 -1.24 -3.37
C LEU A 47 7.62 -2.03 -3.19
N ASP A 48 8.67 -1.39 -2.67
CA ASP A 48 9.97 -2.03 -2.42
C ASP A 48 9.86 -3.24 -1.49
N LEU A 49 9.03 -3.15 -0.44
CA LEU A 49 8.76 -4.27 0.47
C LEU A 49 8.03 -5.43 -0.21
N VAL A 50 7.08 -5.14 -1.11
CA VAL A 50 6.36 -6.15 -1.90
C VAL A 50 7.31 -6.81 -2.90
N GLU A 51 8.08 -6.02 -3.66
CA GLU A 51 9.02 -6.51 -4.66
C GLU A 51 10.19 -7.29 -4.04
N SER A 52 10.63 -6.91 -2.84
CA SER A 52 11.63 -7.64 -2.06
C SER A 52 11.09 -8.90 -1.36
N GLY A 53 9.79 -9.21 -1.52
CA GLY A 53 9.16 -10.39 -0.94
C GLY A 53 8.92 -10.32 0.58
N GLN A 54 9.07 -9.14 1.19
CA GLN A 54 8.78 -8.94 2.62
C GLN A 54 7.27 -8.90 2.92
N VAL A 55 6.44 -8.78 1.88
CA VAL A 55 4.99 -8.88 1.95
C VAL A 55 4.52 -10.04 1.06
N PRO A 56 4.69 -11.30 1.50
CA PRO A 56 4.56 -12.49 0.63
C PRO A 56 3.13 -12.73 0.11
N ASN A 57 2.12 -12.20 0.79
CA ASN A 57 0.71 -12.39 0.44
C ASN A 57 0.17 -11.25 -0.44
N VAL A 58 1.06 -10.50 -1.09
CA VAL A 58 0.70 -9.37 -1.94
C VAL A 58 1.53 -9.42 -3.21
N SER A 59 0.88 -9.18 -4.35
CA SER A 59 1.54 -9.04 -5.64
C SER A 59 1.35 -7.63 -6.20
N ALA A 60 2.43 -7.01 -6.65
CA ALA A 60 2.35 -5.72 -7.33
C ALA A 60 1.79 -5.91 -8.75
N LEU A 61 0.68 -5.25 -9.05
CA LEU A 61 0.04 -5.25 -10.38
C LEU A 61 0.56 -4.13 -11.29
N GLY A 62 1.50 -3.31 -10.79
CA GLY A 62 2.06 -2.17 -11.50
C GLY A 62 1.17 -0.91 -11.42
N LYS A 63 1.48 0.07 -12.28
CA LYS A 63 0.75 1.35 -12.35
C LYS A 63 -0.38 1.25 -13.36
N LYS A 64 -1.63 1.33 -12.91
CA LYS A 64 -2.80 1.38 -13.81
C LYS A 64 -3.25 2.82 -14.06
N ILE A 65 -3.84 3.46 -13.06
CA ILE A 65 -4.53 4.76 -13.20
C ILE A 65 -3.80 5.85 -12.41
N ARG A 66 -3.56 7.00 -13.06
CA ARG A 66 -2.99 8.23 -12.43
C ARG A 66 -1.72 7.97 -11.60
N ASN A 67 -0.80 7.17 -12.13
CA ASN A 67 0.49 6.89 -11.50
C ASN A 67 0.44 6.21 -10.11
N LYS A 68 -0.69 5.61 -9.74
CA LYS A 68 -0.81 4.85 -8.49
C LYS A 68 -0.41 3.39 -8.71
N HIS A 69 0.30 2.82 -7.75
CA HIS A 69 0.56 1.38 -7.72
C HIS A 69 -0.68 0.64 -7.21
N PHE A 70 -1.03 -0.42 -7.93
CA PHE A 70 -2.09 -1.34 -7.56
C PHE A 70 -1.46 -2.65 -7.10
N TYR A 71 -2.12 -3.29 -6.16
CA TYR A 71 -1.67 -4.52 -5.53
C TYR A 71 -2.84 -5.50 -5.49
N LEU A 72 -2.54 -6.78 -5.63
CA LEU A 72 -3.48 -7.87 -5.40
C LEU A 72 -3.13 -8.52 -4.07
N LYS A 73 -4.13 -8.66 -3.19
CA LYS A 73 -4.00 -9.55 -2.05
C LYS A 73 -4.13 -10.99 -2.55
N ASN A 74 -3.11 -11.81 -2.31
CA ASN A 74 -3.13 -13.23 -2.64
C ASN A 74 -3.86 -14.04 -1.56
#